data_AF-A0A963I7Q7-F1
#
_entry.id   AF-A0A963I7Q7-F1
#
_cell.length_a   1.000
_cell.length_b   1.000
_cell.length_c   1.000
_cell.angle_alpha   90.00
_cell.angle_beta   90.00
_cell.angle_gamma   90.00
#
_symmetry.space_group_name_H-M   'P 1'
#
loop_
_entity.id
_entity.type
_entity.pdbx_description
1 polymer ?
#
loop_
_entity_poly.entity_id
_entity_poly.type
_entity_poly.pdbx_seq_one_letter_code
_entity_poly.pdbx_strand_id
1 'polypeptide(L)'
;MQEPSTPEGYKRVLEAALLSASAPRPVSLLRRLFADDPGPEMVRRLLDELRQEWRERSVELVQSASGWRFQTRAEMQVFLDRLKDDKPPRYSRAVLETLA
;
A
#
# COMPACT_ATOMS: atom_id res chain seq x y z
N MET A 1 17.30 7.70 -16.59
CA MET A 1 15.97 7.34 -16.04
C MET A 1 15.02 8.38 -16.61
N GLN A 2 14.11 8.01 -17.52
CA GLN A 2 13.19 8.99 -18.12
C GLN A 2 12.15 9.37 -17.07
N GLU A 3 12.03 10.66 -16.77
CA GLU A 3 10.99 11.15 -15.88
C GLU A 3 9.62 10.95 -16.54
N PRO A 4 8.61 10.47 -15.80
CA PRO A 4 7.30 10.23 -16.38
C PRO A 4 6.67 11.58 -16.78
N SER A 5 6.51 11.82 -18.07
CA SER A 5 5.83 13.02 -18.59
C SER A 5 4.34 12.79 -18.86
N THR A 6 3.82 11.58 -18.61
CA THR A 6 2.43 11.17 -18.85
C THR A 6 1.75 10.72 -17.56
N PRO A 7 0.42 10.92 -17.41
CA PRO A 7 -0.33 10.46 -16.24
C PRO A 7 -0.17 8.95 -15.99
N GLU A 8 -0.09 8.15 -17.06
CA GLU A 8 0.20 6.72 -16.97
C GLU A 8 1.61 6.43 -16.40
N GLY A 9 2.60 7.22 -16.77
CA GLY A 9 3.95 7.12 -16.23
C GLY A 9 3.98 7.41 -14.72
N TYR A 10 3.31 8.48 -14.28
CA TYR A 10 3.17 8.79 -12.85
C TYR A 10 2.48 7.64 -12.11
N LYS A 11 1.41 7.10 -12.69
CA LYS A 11 0.65 5.98 -12.14
C LYS A 11 1.53 4.74 -11.91
N ARG A 12 2.34 4.36 -12.90
CA ARG A 12 3.28 3.21 -12.79
C ARG A 12 4.31 3.38 -11.68
N VAL A 13 4.86 4.60 -11.52
CA VAL A 13 5.81 4.89 -10.45
C VAL A 13 5.13 4.82 -9.08
N LEU A 14 3.93 5.40 -8.94
CA LEU A 14 3.13 5.32 -7.71
C LEU A 14 2.82 3.87 -7.35
N GLU A 15 2.40 3.07 -8.33
CA GLU A 15 2.13 1.64 -8.16
C GLU A 15 3.36 0.89 -7.65
N ALA A 16 4.50 1.03 -8.32
CA ALA A 16 5.75 0.37 -7.92
C ALA A 16 6.21 0.78 -6.51
N ALA A 17 6.09 2.07 -6.18
CA ALA A 17 6.43 2.58 -4.85
C ALA A 17 5.50 2.02 -3.76
N LEU A 18 4.21 1.86 -4.06
CA LEU A 18 3.23 1.30 -3.11
C LEU A 18 3.35 -0.21 -2.96
N LEU A 19 3.65 -0.94 -4.04
CA LEU A 19 3.87 -2.39 -3.99
C LEU A 19 5.13 -2.76 -3.21
N SER A 20 6.17 -1.94 -3.28
CA SER A 20 7.41 -2.11 -2.52
C SER A 20 7.34 -1.59 -1.08
N ALA A 21 6.31 -0.82 -0.73
CA ALA A 21 6.18 -0.23 0.60
C ALA A 21 5.66 -1.24 1.63
N SER A 22 6.40 -1.40 2.72
CA SER A 22 5.96 -2.21 3.88
C SER A 22 4.96 -1.49 4.80
N ALA A 23 4.69 -0.20 4.57
CA ALA A 23 3.86 0.66 5.41
C ALA A 23 3.05 1.65 4.55
N PRO A 24 1.90 2.15 5.05
CA PRO A 24 1.11 3.13 4.32
C PRO A 24 1.93 4.40 4.03
N ARG A 25 1.80 4.90 2.79
CA ARG A 25 2.52 6.07 2.30
C ARG A 25 1.55 7.24 2.11
N PRO A 26 1.77 8.39 2.78
CA PRO A 26 0.94 9.57 2.58
C PRO A 26 1.19 10.19 1.20
N VAL A 27 0.19 10.89 0.66
CA VAL A 27 0.28 11.60 -0.63
C VAL A 27 1.50 12.53 -0.67
N SER A 28 1.78 13.24 0.44
CA SER A 28 2.93 14.14 0.56
C SER A 28 4.28 13.44 0.39
N LEU A 29 4.39 12.15 0.73
CA LEU A 29 5.62 11.38 0.54
C LEU A 29 5.70 10.84 -0.90
N LEU A 30 4.58 10.36 -1.45
CA LEU A 30 4.51 9.85 -2.82
C LEU A 30 4.85 10.92 -3.86
N ARG A 31 4.47 12.18 -3.60
CA ARG A 31 4.84 13.33 -4.43
C ARG A 31 6.34 13.53 -4.56
N ARG A 32 7.13 13.20 -3.53
CA ARG A 32 8.59 13.36 -3.53
C ARG A 32 9.32 12.37 -4.45
N LEU A 33 8.60 11.40 -5.03
CA LEU A 33 9.15 10.46 -6.00
C LEU A 33 9.41 11.12 -7.37
N PHE A 34 8.84 12.31 -7.59
CA PHE A 34 8.90 13.03 -8.86
C PHE A 34 9.69 14.32 -8.67
N ALA A 35 10.51 14.70 -9.66
CA ALA A 35 11.24 15.96 -9.62
C ALA A 35 10.31 17.15 -9.89
N ASP A 36 9.41 17.00 -10.87
CA ASP A 36 8.26 17.88 -11.06
C ASP A 36 7.13 17.42 -10.14
N ASP A 37 6.66 18.31 -9.25
CA ASP A 37 5.58 17.98 -8.32
C ASP A 37 4.24 17.97 -9.05
N PRO A 38 3.58 16.81 -9.22
CA PRO A 38 2.30 16.73 -9.93
C PRO A 38 1.12 17.37 -9.16
N GLY A 39 1.35 17.84 -7.93
CA GLY A 39 0.31 18.33 -7.03
C GLY A 39 -0.45 17.21 -6.29
N PRO A 40 -1.06 17.53 -5.13
CA PRO A 40 -1.77 16.56 -4.32
C PRO A 40 -3.05 16.02 -4.99
N GLU A 41 -3.74 16.84 -5.77
CA GLU A 41 -4.99 16.46 -6.43
C GLU A 41 -4.77 15.45 -7.55
N MET A 42 -3.74 15.64 -8.37
CA MET A 42 -3.37 14.70 -9.42
C MET A 42 -2.98 13.34 -8.85
N VAL A 43 -2.11 13.33 -7.83
CA VAL A 43 -1.71 12.07 -7.15
C VAL A 43 -2.94 11.39 -6.54
N ARG A 44 -3.84 12.16 -5.92
CA ARG A 44 -5.07 11.61 -5.36
C ARG A 44 -5.96 10.97 -6.42
N ARG A 45 -6.12 11.60 -7.58
CA ARG A 45 -6.87 11.03 -8.72
C ARG A 45 -6.21 9.76 -9.23
N LEU A 46 -4.89 9.78 -9.48
CA LEU A 46 -4.16 8.62 -9.97
C LEU A 46 -4.23 7.44 -9.01
N LEU A 47 -4.20 7.70 -7.70
CA LEU A 47 -4.36 6.68 -6.66
C LEU A 47 -5.78 6.10 -6.61
N ASP A 48 -6.81 6.93 -6.84
CA ASP A 48 -8.18 6.42 -6.92
C ASP A 48 -8.37 5.57 -8.17
N GLU A 49 -7.85 5.99 -9.32
CA GLU A 49 -7.86 5.18 -10.53
C GLU A 49 -7.14 3.84 -10.34
N LEU A 50 -5.93 3.86 -9.77
CA LEU A 50 -5.22 2.63 -9.39
C LEU A 50 -6.08 1.75 -8.50
N ARG A 51 -6.76 2.33 -7.51
CA ARG A 51 -7.65 1.57 -6.65
C ARG A 51 -8.78 0.91 -7.44
N GLN A 52 -9.36 1.57 -8.44
CA GLN A 52 -10.37 0.95 -9.31
C GLN A 52 -9.78 -0.16 -10.17
N GLU A 53 -8.61 0.05 -10.78
CA GLU A 53 -7.94 -0.96 -11.63
C GLU A 53 -7.56 -2.23 -10.85
N TRP A 54 -7.23 -2.08 -9.57
CA TRP A 54 -6.92 -3.19 -8.68
C TRP A 54 -8.17 -3.82 -8.01
N ARG A 55 -9.40 -3.39 -8.34
CA ARG A 55 -10.64 -3.95 -7.78
C ARG A 55 -10.96 -5.38 -8.19
N GLU A 56 -10.31 -5.92 -9.20
CA GLU A 56 -10.56 -7.29 -9.66
C GLU A 56 -9.39 -8.23 -9.33
N ARG A 57 -8.36 -7.74 -8.62
CA ARG A 57 -7.14 -8.49 -8.29
C ARG A 57 -7.12 -8.96 -6.84
N SER A 58 -6.31 -9.98 -6.53
CA SER A 58 -6.15 -10.58 -5.19
C SER A 58 -5.65 -9.61 -4.11
N VAL A 59 -5.06 -8.48 -4.52
CA VAL A 59 -4.66 -7.36 -3.64
C VAL A 59 -5.43 -6.11 -4.04
N GLU A 60 -5.76 -5.29 -3.05
CA GLU A 60 -6.48 -4.04 -3.19
C GLU A 60 -5.66 -2.88 -2.64
N LEU A 61 -5.81 -1.71 -3.26
CA LEU A 61 -5.25 -0.47 -2.78
C LEU A 61 -6.25 0.21 -1.83
N VAL A 62 -5.87 0.35 -0.56
CA VAL A 62 -6.71 0.98 0.47
C VAL A 62 -6.15 2.33 0.90
N GLN A 63 -7.07 3.24 1.19
CA GLN A 63 -6.77 4.51 1.82
C GLN A 63 -7.05 4.43 3.33
N SER A 64 -6.04 4.74 4.14
CA SER A 64 -6.13 4.86 5.59
C SER A 64 -5.83 6.31 6.04
N ALA A 65 -6.04 6.62 7.31
CA ALA A 65 -5.65 7.91 7.89
C ALA A 65 -4.15 8.21 7.70
N SER A 66 -3.32 7.18 7.74
CA SER A 66 -1.85 7.28 7.58
C SER A 66 -1.39 7.32 6.12
N GLY A 67 -2.30 7.17 5.14
CA GLY A 67 -1.99 7.18 3.72
C GLY A 67 -2.46 5.92 2.99
N TRP A 68 -1.80 5.62 1.87
CA TRP A 68 -2.18 4.57 0.92
C TRP A 68 -1.29 3.33 1.05
N ARG A 69 -1.88 2.13 0.96
CA ARG A 69 -1.15 0.86 0.94
C ARG A 69 -1.88 -0.21 0.14
N PHE A 70 -1.12 -1.15 -0.40
CA PHE A 70 -1.70 -2.41 -0.86
C PHE A 70 -1.96 -3.34 0.32
N GLN A 71 -3.04 -4.11 0.23
CA GLN A 71 -3.36 -5.20 1.15
C GLN A 71 -3.96 -6.37 0.38
N THR A 72 -3.78 -7.58 0.88
CA THR A 72 -4.47 -8.76 0.35
C THR A 72 -5.93 -8.71 0.74
N ARG A 73 -6.80 -9.15 -0.17
CA ARG A 73 -8.24 -9.23 0.11
C ARG A 73 -8.52 -10.21 1.24
N ALA A 74 -9.59 -9.95 1.98
CA ALA A 74 -10.06 -10.85 3.03
C ALA A 74 -10.33 -12.28 2.50
N GLU A 75 -10.84 -12.42 1.26
CA GLU A 75 -11.04 -13.73 0.64
C GLU A 75 -9.73 -14.51 0.44
N MET A 76 -8.61 -13.80 0.21
CA MET A 76 -7.30 -14.42 0.03
C MET A 76 -6.67 -14.74 1.38
N GLN A 77 -7.11 -14.07 2.45
CA GLN A 77 -6.56 -14.22 3.79
C GLN A 77 -6.71 -15.67 4.31
N VAL A 78 -7.80 -16.37 3.97
CA VAL A 78 -8.02 -17.78 4.33
C VAL A 78 -6.99 -18.72 3.72
N PHE A 79 -6.47 -18.40 2.52
CA PHE A 79 -5.44 -19.18 1.85
C PHE A 79 -4.05 -18.82 2.37
N LEU A 80 -3.80 -17.53 2.64
CA LEU A 80 -2.53 -17.03 3.18
C LEU A 80 -2.31 -17.45 4.64
N ASP A 81 -3.37 -17.65 5.41
CA ASP A 81 -3.28 -18.16 6.78
C ASP A 81 -2.64 -19.55 6.83
N ARG A 82 -2.91 -20.41 5.83
CA ARG A 82 -2.28 -21.72 5.68
C ARG A 82 -0.76 -21.66 5.50
N LEU A 83 -0.24 -20.56 4.94
CA LEU A 83 1.20 -20.33 4.80
C LEU A 83 1.84 -19.88 6.12
N LYS A 84 1.06 -19.23 7.00
CA LYS A 84 1.51 -18.81 8.32
C LYS A 84 1.58 -19.97 9.31
N ASP A 85 0.78 -21.01 9.10
CA ASP A 85 0.67 -22.16 10.00
C ASP A 85 1.94 -23.05 10.06
N ASP A 86 2.92 -22.86 9.17
CA ASP A 86 4.15 -23.67 9.19
C ASP A 86 5.16 -23.28 10.31
N LYS A 87 5.00 -22.15 11.03
CA LYS A 87 5.86 -21.84 12.21
C LYS A 87 5.12 -21.15 13.38
N PRO A 88 5.41 -21.58 14.64
CA PRO A 88 4.52 -21.50 15.81
C PRO A 88 4.18 -20.07 16.27
N PRO A 89 3.10 -19.91 17.06
CA PRO A 89 2.56 -18.60 17.47
C PRO A 89 3.59 -17.79 18.25
N ARG A 90 4.28 -16.87 17.56
CA ARG A 90 5.08 -15.85 18.22
C ARG A 90 4.15 -14.72 18.64
N TYR A 91 3.59 -14.90 19.83
CA TYR A 91 3.27 -13.86 20.79
C TYR A 91 2.82 -12.52 20.19
N SER A 92 1.50 -12.37 20.05
CA SER A 92 0.87 -11.06 20.27
C SER A 92 1.45 -10.48 21.56
N ARG A 93 2.22 -9.41 21.41
CA ARG A 93 2.90 -8.70 22.49
C ARG A 93 1.86 -7.92 23.30
N ALA A 94 1.06 -8.64 24.09
CA ALA A 94 0.03 -8.07 24.98
C ALA A 94 -0.38 -9.04 26.10
N VAL A 95 0.55 -9.30 27.02
CA VAL A 95 0.28 -9.53 28.45
C VAL A 95 1.38 -8.68 29.11
N LEU A 96 1.14 -7.44 29.52
CA LEU A 96 0.54 -7.09 30.82
C LEU A 96 0.86 -8.13 31.90
N GLU A 97 2.15 -8.32 32.17
CA GLU A 97 2.55 -8.72 33.51
C GLU A 97 2.48 -7.49 34.41
N THR A 98 1.32 -7.33 35.07
CA THR A 98 1.25 -6.72 36.39
C THR A 98 1.81 -7.74 37.38
N LEU A 99 2.95 -7.47 38.00
CA LEU A 99 3.31 -7.83 39.39
C LEU A 99 4.78 -7.48 39.70
N ALA A 100 5.00 -6.32 40.30
CA ALA A 100 5.99 -6.07 41.37
C ALA A 100 5.72 -4.69 41.99
#